data_AF-A0A435ZF35-F1
#
_entry.id   AF-A0A435ZF35-F1
#
_cell.length_a   1.000
_cell.length_b   1.000
_cell.length_c   1.000
_cell.angle_alpha   90.00
_cell.angle_beta   90.00
_cell.angle_gamma   90.00
#
_symmetry.space_group_name_H-M   'P 1'
#
loop_
_entity.id
_entity.type
_entity.pdbx_description
1 polymer ?
#
loop_
_entity_poly.entity_id
_entity_poly.type
_entity_poly.pdbx_seq_one_letter_code
_entity_poly.pdbx_strand_id
1 'polypeptide(L)'
;MIPRIYIPGDSGALALGAEKVAKAIAGELAERGIEAKIVRNGSRGAYFLEPMVEVATANGRIAYGPVKPSDVKSLFDSGFLTGGHHKRWLGAPDKIPFLAKQTRLTFARCGVTDPLSL
;
A
#
# COMPACT_ATOMS: atom_id res chain seq x y z
N MET A 1 -7.70 14.62 9.74
CA MET A 1 -6.49 14.32 8.93
C MET A 1 -6.94 13.52 7.72
N ILE A 2 -6.55 13.89 6.50
CA ILE A 2 -6.89 13.09 5.32
C ILE A 2 -6.14 11.75 5.33
N PRO A 3 -6.76 10.62 4.91
CA PRO A 3 -6.08 9.33 4.84
C PRO A 3 -4.83 9.39 3.96
N ARG A 4 -3.77 8.66 4.35
CA ARG A 4 -2.57 8.47 3.52
C ARG A 4 -2.51 7.03 3.04
N ILE A 5 -2.45 6.86 1.73
CA ILE A 5 -2.37 5.57 1.04
C ILE A 5 -0.99 5.49 0.38
N TYR A 6 -0.32 4.37 0.50
CA TYR A 6 1.00 4.12 -0.06
C TYR A 6 0.87 3.05 -1.14
N ILE A 7 1.31 3.38 -2.35
CA ILE A 7 1.25 2.49 -3.50
C ILE A 7 2.62 2.50 -4.17
N PRO A 8 3.36 1.39 -4.16
CA PRO A 8 4.71 1.34 -4.70
C PRO A 8 4.80 1.89 -6.14
N GLY A 9 5.84 2.69 -6.39
CA GLY A 9 6.21 3.27 -7.68
C GLY A 9 7.52 2.72 -8.23
N ASP A 10 8.08 1.66 -7.63
CA ASP A 10 9.29 1.00 -8.15
C ASP A 10 8.97 0.19 -9.42
N SER A 11 9.99 -0.08 -10.24
CA SER A 11 9.81 -0.79 -11.51
C SER A 11 9.20 -2.20 -11.33
N GLY A 12 9.54 -2.90 -10.24
CA GLY A 12 9.01 -4.22 -9.95
C GLY A 12 7.50 -4.21 -9.66
N ALA A 13 7.01 -3.31 -8.80
CA ALA A 13 5.58 -3.19 -8.57
C ALA A 13 4.83 -2.64 -9.80
N LEU A 14 5.44 -1.73 -10.56
CA LEU A 14 4.86 -1.23 -11.81
C LEU A 14 4.65 -2.37 -12.83
N ALA A 15 5.63 -3.26 -12.99
CA ALA A 15 5.51 -4.44 -13.85
C ALA A 15 4.36 -5.38 -13.42
N LEU A 16 4.05 -5.42 -12.12
CA LEU A 16 2.95 -6.18 -11.54
C LEU A 16 1.61 -5.42 -11.52
N GLY A 17 1.55 -4.21 -12.10
CA GLY A 17 0.33 -3.45 -12.29
C GLY A 17 0.02 -2.40 -11.22
N ALA A 18 1.00 -1.98 -10.41
CA ALA A 18 0.81 -0.96 -9.38
C ALA A 18 0.24 0.36 -9.93
N GLU A 19 0.56 0.74 -11.17
CA GLU A 19 0.00 1.93 -11.81
C GLU A 19 -1.51 1.79 -12.06
N LYS A 20 -1.98 0.61 -12.44
CA LYS A 20 -3.41 0.33 -12.63
C LYS A 20 -4.14 0.37 -11.28
N VAL A 21 -3.50 -0.13 -10.22
CA VAL A 21 -4.04 -0.08 -8.85
C VAL A 21 -4.11 1.38 -8.36
N ALA A 22 -3.07 2.19 -8.58
CA ALA A 22 -3.07 3.61 -8.22
C ALA A 22 -4.21 4.39 -8.90
N LYS A 23 -4.40 4.17 -10.20
CA LYS A 23 -5.51 4.78 -10.97
C LYS A 23 -6.88 4.33 -10.47
N ALA A 24 -7.04 3.03 -10.18
CA ALA A 24 -8.29 2.50 -9.66
C ALA A 24 -8.63 3.06 -8.27
N ILE A 25 -7.64 3.16 -7.38
CA ILE A 25 -7.82 3.78 -6.05
C ILE A 25 -8.17 5.27 -6.18
N ALA A 26 -7.50 6.01 -7.07
CA ALA A 26 -7.83 7.42 -7.31
C ALA A 26 -9.27 7.59 -7.86
N GLY A 27 -9.69 6.72 -8.78
CA GLY A 27 -11.06 6.71 -9.30
C GLY A 27 -12.09 6.42 -8.21
N GLU A 28 -11.86 5.40 -7.38
CA GLU A 28 -12.76 5.04 -6.28
C GLU A 28 -12.87 6.15 -5.22
N LEU A 29 -11.77 6.85 -4.92
CA LEU A 29 -11.78 8.03 -4.05
C LEU A 29 -12.65 9.14 -4.63
N ALA A 30 -12.53 9.42 -5.93
CA ALA A 30 -13.32 10.42 -6.61
C ALA A 30 -14.82 10.05 -6.65
N GLU A 31 -15.14 8.79 -6.96
CA GLU A 31 -16.52 8.27 -6.99
C GLU A 31 -17.19 8.39 -5.62
N ARG A 32 -16.43 8.18 -4.54
CA ARG A 32 -16.93 8.31 -3.15
C ARG A 32 -16.84 9.73 -2.59
N GLY A 33 -16.27 10.69 -3.32
CA GLY A 33 -16.06 12.06 -2.84
C GLY A 33 -15.11 12.16 -1.64
N ILE A 34 -14.14 11.25 -1.53
CA ILE A 34 -13.20 11.18 -0.42
C ILE A 34 -11.85 11.79 -0.82
N GLU A 35 -11.40 12.77 -0.05
CA GLU A 35 -10.04 13.31 -0.20
C GLU A 35 -9.03 12.41 0.53
N ALA A 36 -7.98 11.97 -0.17
CA ALA A 36 -6.87 11.22 0.41
C ALA A 36 -5.55 11.54 -0.30
N LYS A 37 -4.43 11.38 0.42
CA LYS A 37 -3.09 11.53 -0.14
C LYS A 37 -2.55 10.17 -0.58
N ILE A 38 -2.27 10.03 -1.88
CA ILE A 38 -1.55 8.87 -2.42
C ILE A 38 -0.05 9.18 -2.44
N VAL A 39 0.75 8.34 -1.78
CA VAL A 39 2.21 8.41 -1.75
C VAL A 39 2.76 7.28 -2.63
N ARG A 40 3.61 7.62 -3.59
CA ARG A 40 4.28 6.65 -4.45
C ARG A 40 5.61 6.22 -3.85
N ASN A 41 5.56 5.45 -2.77
CA ASN A 41 6.75 4.93 -2.09
C ASN A 41 7.52 3.91 -2.95
N GLY A 42 8.72 3.53 -2.50
CA GLY A 42 9.39 2.34 -3.08
C GLY A 42 8.67 1.02 -2.72
N SER A 43 9.18 -0.12 -3.21
CA SER A 43 8.77 -1.43 -2.72
C SER A 43 9.48 -1.78 -1.40
N ARG A 44 8.81 -2.58 -0.56
CA ARG A 44 9.45 -3.22 0.61
C ARG A 44 10.32 -4.43 0.23
N GLY A 45 10.30 -4.87 -1.03
CA GLY A 45 11.10 -5.97 -1.54
C GLY A 45 10.44 -7.36 -1.44
N ALA A 46 9.18 -7.42 -0.97
CA ALA A 46 8.39 -8.65 -0.95
C ALA A 46 7.56 -8.79 -2.23
N TYR A 47 8.21 -8.94 -3.39
CA TYR A 47 7.54 -8.88 -4.71
C TYR A 47 6.41 -9.89 -4.91
N PHE A 48 6.39 -11.00 -4.17
CA PHE A 48 5.27 -11.94 -4.17
C PHE A 48 3.96 -11.37 -3.56
N LEU A 49 4.03 -10.23 -2.88
CA LEU A 49 2.89 -9.47 -2.35
C LEU A 49 2.59 -8.21 -3.18
N GLU A 50 3.39 -7.89 -4.19
CA GLU A 50 3.19 -6.70 -5.00
C GLU A 50 2.07 -6.91 -6.05
N PRO A 51 1.24 -5.89 -6.35
CA PRO A 51 1.20 -4.55 -5.72
C PRO A 51 0.71 -4.60 -4.27
N MET A 52 1.54 -4.17 -3.33
CA MET A 52 1.24 -4.16 -1.91
C MET A 52 0.88 -2.75 -1.50
N VAL A 53 -0.42 -2.51 -1.34
CA VAL A 53 -0.97 -1.22 -0.94
C VAL A 53 -0.94 -1.12 0.58
N GLU A 54 -0.56 0.03 1.11
CA GLU A 54 -0.65 0.27 2.55
C GLU A 54 -1.48 1.52 2.85
N VAL A 55 -2.09 1.55 4.04
CA VAL A 55 -2.84 2.71 4.53
C VAL A 55 -2.31 3.11 5.91
N ALA A 56 -2.12 4.41 6.14
CA ALA A 56 -1.80 4.93 7.47
C ALA A 56 -3.03 4.88 8.37
N THR A 57 -2.86 4.31 9.56
CA THR A 57 -3.87 4.32 10.64
C THR A 57 -3.26 4.90 11.92
N ALA A 58 -4.08 5.06 12.97
CA ALA A 58 -3.59 5.47 14.29
C ALA A 58 -2.56 4.49 14.89
N ASN A 59 -2.60 3.21 14.49
CA ASN A 59 -1.74 2.15 15.01
C ASN A 59 -0.57 1.80 14.07
N GLY A 60 -0.26 2.67 13.11
CA GLY A 60 0.75 2.43 12.08
C GLY A 60 0.14 2.05 10.72
N ARG A 61 0.98 1.56 9.81
CA ARG A 61 0.54 1.17 8.46
C ARG A 61 -0.08 -0.22 8.49
N ILE A 62 -1.16 -0.41 7.72
CA ILE A 62 -1.75 -1.72 7.44
C ILE A 62 -1.57 -2.03 5.95
N ALA A 63 -1.08 -3.23 5.64
CA ALA A 63 -0.80 -3.70 4.30
C ALA A 63 -1.91 -4.59 3.73
N TYR A 64 -2.09 -4.49 2.42
CA TYR A 64 -2.94 -5.34 1.62
C TYR A 64 -2.17 -5.77 0.37
N GLY A 65 -2.20 -7.06 0.03
CA GLY A 65 -1.48 -7.55 -1.14
C GLY A 65 -1.69 -9.03 -1.42
N PRO A 66 -1.42 -9.48 -2.67
CA PRO A 66 -1.25 -8.65 -3.86
C PRO A 66 -2.61 -8.08 -4.32
N VAL A 67 -2.68 -6.75 -4.49
CA VAL A 67 -3.92 -6.05 -4.86
C VAL A 67 -4.03 -5.98 -6.38
N LYS A 68 -5.22 -6.32 -6.91
CA LYS A 68 -5.58 -6.10 -8.31
C LYS A 68 -6.50 -4.88 -8.43
N PRO A 69 -6.57 -4.21 -9.60
CA PRO A 69 -7.55 -3.14 -9.82
C PRO A 69 -9.00 -3.57 -9.52
N SER A 70 -9.34 -4.82 -9.82
CA SER A 70 -10.67 -5.41 -9.53
C SER A 70 -10.98 -5.54 -8.03
N ASP A 71 -9.96 -5.58 -7.17
CA ASP A 71 -10.12 -5.71 -5.73
C ASP A 71 -10.41 -4.36 -5.05
N VAL A 72 -10.25 -3.22 -5.76
CA VAL A 72 -10.29 -1.88 -5.17
C VAL A 72 -11.66 -1.57 -4.57
N LYS A 73 -12.74 -1.81 -5.29
CA LYS A 73 -14.09 -1.53 -4.78
C LYS A 73 -14.39 -2.29 -3.48
N SER A 74 -14.14 -3.60 -3.47
CA SER A 74 -14.37 -4.44 -2.28
C SER A 74 -13.41 -4.11 -1.13
N LEU A 75 -12.19 -3.65 -1.45
CA LEU A 75 -11.24 -3.15 -0.47
C LEU A 75 -11.83 -1.94 0.26
N PHE A 76 -12.35 -0.94 -0.47
CA PHE A 76 -13.00 0.24 0.11
C PHE A 76 -14.26 -0.12 0.92
N ASP A 77 -15.09 -1.02 0.40
CA ASP A 77 -16.29 -1.52 1.11
C ASP A 77 -15.95 -2.20 2.44
N SER A 78 -14.74 -2.77 2.55
CA SER A 78 -14.25 -3.43 3.77
C SER A 78 -13.59 -2.47 4.78
N GLY A 79 -13.71 -1.16 4.59
CA GLY A 79 -13.10 -0.17 5.49
C GLY A 79 -11.60 0.02 5.27
N PHE A 80 -11.13 -0.06 4.02
CA PHE A 80 -9.74 0.15 3.64
C PHE A 80 -9.07 1.32 4.35
N LEU A 81 -9.71 2.50 4.32
CA LEU A 81 -9.14 3.76 4.81
C LEU A 81 -8.90 3.78 6.33
N THR A 82 -9.49 2.85 7.07
CA THR A 82 -9.32 2.69 8.52
C THR A 82 -8.55 1.42 8.89
N GLY A 83 -8.04 0.68 7.91
CA GLY A 83 -7.31 -0.57 8.16
C GLY A 83 -8.21 -1.81 8.30
N GLY A 84 -9.44 -1.77 7.80
CA GLY A 84 -10.42 -2.84 7.93
C GLY A 84 -9.99 -4.17 7.29
N HIS A 85 -10.56 -5.27 7.77
CA HIS A 85 -10.21 -6.61 7.29
C HIS A 85 -10.83 -6.90 5.91
N HIS A 86 -9.97 -7.19 4.94
CA HIS A 86 -10.31 -7.62 3.58
C HIS A 86 -9.60 -8.93 3.24
N LYS A 87 -10.03 -9.65 2.20
CA LYS A 87 -9.36 -10.89 1.72
C LYS A 87 -7.86 -10.71 1.45
N ARG A 88 -7.43 -9.49 1.10
CA ARG A 88 -6.02 -9.14 0.82
C ARG A 88 -5.25 -8.66 2.06
N TRP A 89 -5.84 -8.66 3.25
CA TRP A 89 -5.24 -8.09 4.46
C TRP A 89 -3.98 -8.87 4.88
N LEU A 90 -2.91 -8.14 5.16
CA LEU A 90 -1.62 -8.66 5.62
C LEU A 90 -1.25 -8.16 7.01
N GLY A 91 -1.99 -7.20 7.54
CA GLY A 91 -1.73 -6.56 8.84
C GLY A 91 -0.58 -5.57 8.79
N ALA A 92 0.11 -5.41 9.92
CA ALA A 92 1.24 -4.50 10.03
C ALA A 92 2.41 -5.01 9.16
N PRO A 93 2.87 -4.25 8.15
CA PRO A 93 3.86 -4.73 7.19
C PRO A 93 5.19 -5.13 7.83
N ASP A 94 5.59 -4.47 8.91
CA ASP A 94 6.80 -4.79 9.71
C ASP A 94 6.68 -6.10 10.48
N LYS A 95 5.45 -6.63 10.66
CA LYS A 95 5.17 -7.92 11.31
C LYS A 95 5.08 -9.08 10.32
N ILE A 96 5.09 -8.82 9.00
CA ILE A 96 5.12 -9.88 7.99
C ILE A 96 6.42 -10.68 8.18
N PRO A 97 6.38 -12.01 8.38
CA PRO A 97 7.56 -12.79 8.76
C PRO A 97 8.77 -12.63 7.84
N PHE A 98 8.54 -12.46 6.54
CA PHE A 98 9.61 -12.21 5.57
C PHE A 98 10.35 -10.89 5.81
N LEU A 99 9.64 -9.83 6.24
CA LEU A 99 10.20 -8.52 6.54
C LEU A 99 10.73 -8.45 7.98
N ALA A 100 9.98 -8.99 8.93
CA ALA A 100 10.30 -8.95 10.37
C ALA A 100 11.62 -9.64 10.73
N LYS A 101 12.02 -10.65 9.95
CA LYS A 101 13.26 -11.44 10.20
C LYS A 101 14.51 -10.85 9.54
N GLN A 102 14.42 -9.65 8.94
CA GLN A 102 15.55 -8.99 8.28
C GLN A 102 16.21 -7.94 9.16
N THR A 103 17.54 -7.83 9.06
CA THR A 103 18.30 -6.70 9.58
C THR A 103 18.57 -5.70 8.45
N ARG A 104 17.63 -4.78 8.20
CA ARG A 104 17.70 -3.82 7.08
C ARG A 104 18.52 -2.58 7.45
N LEU A 105 19.86 -2.69 7.49
CA LEU A 105 20.74 -1.53 7.72
C LEU A 105 20.72 -0.57 6.53
N THR A 106 21.15 -1.05 5.35
CA THR A 106 21.18 -0.26 4.12
C THR A 106 19.77 0.04 3.60
N PHE A 107 18.83 -0.90 3.77
CA PHE A 107 17.47 -0.82 3.24
C PHE A 107 16.43 -0.28 4.23
N ALA A 108 16.87 0.34 5.34
CA ALA A 108 15.99 0.80 6.43
C ALA A 108 14.80 1.67 5.94
N ARG A 109 15.02 2.49 4.91
CA ARG A 109 14.00 3.40 4.34
C ARG A 109 13.28 2.85 3.11
N CYS A 110 13.83 1.81 2.47
CA CYS A 110 13.30 1.28 1.22
C CYS A 110 11.89 0.70 1.43
N GLY A 111 10.93 1.29 0.73
CA GLY A 111 9.51 0.94 0.81
C GLY A 111 8.72 1.67 1.89
N VAL A 112 9.36 2.48 2.73
CA VAL A 112 8.71 3.24 3.79
C VAL A 112 8.44 4.67 3.35
N THR A 113 9.43 5.35 2.77
CA THR A 113 9.35 6.77 2.40
C THR A 113 8.93 6.98 0.95
N ASP A 114 8.52 8.21 0.65
CA ASP A 114 8.51 8.71 -0.72
C ASP A 114 9.98 8.84 -1.19
N PRO A 115 10.39 8.19 -2.30
CA PRO A 115 11.78 8.21 -2.75
C PRO A 115 12.24 9.59 -3.24
N LEU A 116 11.33 10.52 -3.54
CA LEU A 116 11.65 11.87 -4.05
C LEU A 116 11.37 12.98 -3.03
N SER A 117 11.08 12.63 -1.77
CA SER A 117 10.95 13.60 -0.67
C SER A 117 12.28 13.74 0.07
N LEU A 118 12.83 14.96 0.08
CA LEU A 118 14.03 15.34 0.85
C LEU A 118 13.76 15.39 2.35
#